data_AF-A0A9R1WJY0-F1
#
_entry.id   AF-A0A9R1WJY0-F1
#
_cell.length_a   1.000
_cell.length_b   1.000
_cell.length_c   1.000
_cell.angle_alpha   90.00
_cell.angle_beta   90.00
_cell.angle_gamma   90.00
#
_symmetry.space_group_name_H-M   'P 1'
#
loop_
_entity.id
_entity.type
_entity.pdbx_description
1 polymer ?
#
loop_
_entity_poly.entity_id
_entity_poly.type
_entity_poly.pdbx_seq_one_letter_code
_entity_poly.pdbx_strand_id
1 'polypeptide(L)'
;MGDIHQVCDMAFKSRKDHMKQMELEEAREVGLAPAEVDEDGKEINPHIPQYMSSAPWYLNTERPSLKHQRKWKSDPYYTKSWYDRGAKIYQVDKYRKGACKNCGAMTHTTKRCMERPRKLGAKWTSKNIAPDEKIETFELDYDGKRDRKKFLKDQQLKKLEEKGNTQNVEEVVSDDEDNEETLVLEALSHIQTLTLLHYRTTWMLSIMVRLVLELPLRVHWTSAAIQYGTELSLVSLAKTLFNLVILLLKNRYNIVNQGRS
;
A
#
# COMPACT_ATOMS: atom_id res chain seq x y z
N MET A 1 54.80 -13.92 -3.75
CA MET A 1 54.47 -15.33 -3.50
C MET A 1 53.19 -15.33 -2.67
N GLY A 2 52.11 -15.88 -3.22
CA GLY A 2 50.78 -15.79 -2.63
C GLY A 2 50.63 -16.69 -1.41
N ASP A 3 49.91 -16.17 -0.41
CA ASP A 3 49.55 -16.90 0.79
C ASP A 3 48.62 -18.06 0.42
N ILE A 4 49.10 -19.25 0.72
CA ILE A 4 48.44 -20.53 0.50
C ILE A 4 47.27 -20.58 1.46
N HIS A 5 46.08 -20.75 0.89
CA HIS A 5 44.83 -21.13 1.54
C HIS A 5 45.06 -21.92 2.84
N GLN A 6 44.71 -21.31 3.97
CA GLN A 6 44.58 -22.01 5.22
C GLN A 6 43.34 -22.91 5.10
N VAL A 7 43.59 -24.20 4.93
CA VAL A 7 42.54 -25.22 4.96
C VAL A 7 42.03 -25.26 6.41
N CYS A 8 40.73 -25.03 6.61
CA CYS A 8 40.08 -25.32 7.88
C CYS A 8 40.14 -26.82 8.15
N ASP A 9 41.19 -27.25 8.84
CA ASP A 9 41.18 -28.52 9.53
C ASP A 9 40.06 -28.46 10.56
N MET A 10 39.02 -29.26 10.38
CA MET A 10 38.09 -29.64 11.43
C MET A 10 38.82 -30.49 12.46
N ALA A 11 39.75 -29.87 13.18
CA ALA A 11 40.54 -30.52 14.20
C ALA A 11 39.60 -31.07 15.27
N PHE A 12 39.81 -32.32 15.65
CA PHE A 12 39.09 -32.97 16.74
C PHE A 12 39.24 -32.12 18.01
N LYS A 13 38.16 -31.46 18.44
CA LYS A 13 38.17 -30.66 19.67
C LYS A 13 38.49 -31.59 20.84
N SER A 14 39.50 -31.26 21.64
CA SER A 14 39.78 -32.00 22.87
C SER A 14 38.56 -31.98 23.77
N ARG A 15 38.31 -33.04 24.55
CA ARG A 15 37.17 -33.10 25.50
C ARG A 15 37.09 -31.86 26.38
N LYS A 16 38.24 -31.31 26.80
CA LYS A 16 38.31 -30.09 27.61
C LYS A 16 37.82 -28.85 26.85
N ASP A 17 38.12 -28.74 25.57
CA ASP A 17 37.72 -27.59 24.75
C ASP A 17 36.23 -27.65 24.38
N HIS A 18 35.69 -28.86 24.19
CA HIS A 18 34.24 -29.07 24.06
C HIS A 18 33.48 -28.63 25.32
N MET A 19 33.96 -29.00 26.52
CA MET A 19 33.33 -28.57 27.78
C MET A 19 33.39 -27.05 27.96
N LYS A 20 34.53 -26.43 27.65
CA LYS A 20 34.67 -24.96 27.69
C LYS A 20 33.74 -24.25 26.71
N GLN A 21 33.51 -24.82 25.54
CA GLN A 21 32.60 -24.24 24.55
C GLN A 21 31.15 -24.30 25.04
N MET A 22 30.72 -25.42 25.63
CA MET A 22 29.39 -25.54 26.24
C MET A 22 29.20 -24.53 27.38
N GLU A 23 30.20 -24.39 28.27
CA GLU A 23 30.15 -23.43 29.39
C GLU A 23 30.12 -21.97 28.90
N LEU A 24 30.83 -21.65 27.81
CA LEU A 24 30.76 -20.35 27.13
C LEU A 24 29.39 -20.09 26.52
N GLU A 25 28.79 -21.10 25.89
CA GLU A 25 27.45 -21.01 25.29
C GLU A 25 26.38 -20.82 26.39
N GLU A 26 26.46 -21.55 27.50
CA GLU A 26 25.59 -21.38 28.67
C GLU A 26 25.76 -19.99 29.31
N ALA A 27 26.99 -19.50 29.47
CA ALA A 27 27.28 -18.16 29.97
C ALA A 27 26.72 -17.05 29.05
N ARG A 28 26.71 -17.28 27.73
CA ARG A 28 26.10 -16.38 26.75
C ARG A 28 24.58 -16.43 26.80
N GLU A 29 24.01 -17.62 26.96
CA GLU A 29 22.57 -17.83 27.09
C GLU A 29 22.00 -17.10 28.31
N VAL A 30 22.73 -17.12 29.44
CA VAL A 30 22.35 -16.39 30.65
C VAL A 30 22.75 -14.90 30.64
N GLY A 31 23.39 -14.42 29.57
CA GLY A 31 23.79 -13.01 29.41
C GLY A 31 24.99 -12.56 30.24
N LEU A 32 25.77 -13.49 30.81
CA LEU A 32 27.01 -13.20 31.56
C LEU A 32 28.19 -12.92 30.61
N ALA A 33 28.22 -13.58 29.46
CA ALA A 33 29.27 -13.44 28.45
C ALA A 33 28.77 -12.65 27.23
N PRO A 34 29.65 -11.89 26.54
CA PRO A 34 29.27 -11.15 25.33
C PRO A 34 28.88 -12.10 24.20
N ALA A 35 27.92 -11.68 23.39
CA ALA A 35 27.44 -12.42 22.23
C ALA A 35 28.55 -12.60 21.19
N GLU A 36 28.43 -13.68 20.41
CA GLU A 36 29.34 -13.92 19.30
C GLU A 36 29.04 -12.98 18.15
N VAL A 37 30.08 -12.46 17.50
CA VAL A 37 29.95 -11.50 16.40
C VAL A 37 30.27 -12.20 15.08
N ASP A 38 29.35 -12.12 14.13
CA ASP A 38 29.49 -12.61 12.76
C ASP A 38 30.59 -11.83 11.99
N GLU A 39 30.99 -12.31 10.83
CA GLU A 39 31.93 -11.65 9.92
C GLU A 39 31.50 -10.23 9.52
N ASP A 40 30.19 -9.98 9.45
CA ASP A 40 29.62 -8.66 9.12
C ASP A 40 29.53 -7.72 10.35
N GLY A 41 30.09 -8.11 11.49
CA GLY A 41 30.02 -7.31 12.73
C GLY A 41 28.65 -7.38 13.43
N LYS A 42 27.78 -8.33 13.06
CA LYS A 42 26.45 -8.49 13.65
C LYS A 42 26.49 -9.52 14.77
N GLU A 43 25.96 -9.16 15.93
CA GLU A 43 25.81 -10.07 17.06
C GLU A 43 24.81 -11.20 16.74
N ILE A 44 25.23 -12.43 17.00
CA ILE A 44 24.43 -13.64 16.87
C ILE A 44 23.74 -13.86 18.21
N ASN A 45 22.41 -13.89 18.18
CA ASN A 45 21.62 -14.15 19.37
C ASN A 45 22.00 -15.52 19.98
N PRO A 46 22.46 -15.58 21.25
CA PRO A 46 22.84 -16.82 21.93
C PRO A 46 21.76 -17.90 22.00
N HIS A 47 20.48 -17.52 21.89
CA HIS A 47 19.36 -18.46 21.93
C HIS A 47 19.05 -19.13 20.58
N ILE A 48 19.76 -18.80 19.50
CA ILE A 48 19.63 -19.51 18.22
C ILE A 48 20.31 -20.88 18.40
N PRO A 49 19.59 -22.00 18.18
CA PRO A 49 20.19 -23.32 18.36
C PRO A 49 21.38 -23.52 17.43
N GLN A 50 22.40 -24.25 17.91
CA GLN A 50 23.70 -24.42 17.25
C GLN A 50 23.61 -24.87 15.78
N TYR A 51 22.63 -25.71 15.45
CA TYR A 51 22.45 -26.24 14.09
C TYR A 51 21.93 -25.19 13.09
N MET A 52 21.33 -24.09 13.56
CA MET A 52 20.90 -22.96 12.71
C MET A 52 21.99 -21.89 12.55
N SER A 53 22.90 -21.76 13.52
CA SER A 53 23.98 -20.76 13.53
C SER A 53 25.27 -21.27 12.88
N SER A 54 25.51 -22.58 12.92
CA SER A 54 26.63 -23.21 12.21
C SER A 54 26.34 -23.27 10.71
N ALA A 55 27.21 -22.68 9.92
CA ALA A 55 27.11 -22.78 8.47
C ALA A 55 27.55 -24.18 8.00
N PRO A 56 26.84 -24.78 7.04
CA PRO A 56 27.23 -26.04 6.43
C PRO A 56 28.61 -25.98 5.74
N TRP A 57 29.32 -27.11 5.72
CA TRP A 57 30.68 -27.24 5.19
C TRP A 57 30.87 -26.71 3.76
N TYR A 58 29.84 -26.78 2.91
CA TYR A 58 29.90 -26.33 1.51
C TYR A 58 29.87 -24.80 1.33
N LEU A 59 29.68 -24.04 2.41
CA LEU A 59 29.71 -22.57 2.38
C LEU A 59 31.05 -21.97 2.81
N ASN A 60 32.04 -22.79 3.19
CA ASN A 60 33.42 -22.38 3.52
C ASN A 60 33.53 -21.17 4.46
N THR A 61 32.57 -20.97 5.36
CA THR A 61 32.65 -19.93 6.40
C THR A 61 33.25 -20.55 7.66
N GLU A 62 34.33 -19.97 8.16
CA GLU A 62 35.07 -20.49 9.32
C GLU A 62 34.39 -20.15 10.66
N ARG A 63 33.49 -19.15 10.65
CA ARG A 63 32.78 -18.63 11.82
C ARG A 63 31.28 -18.95 11.76
N PRO A 64 30.62 -19.11 12.93
CA PRO A 64 29.16 -19.12 12.99
C PRO A 64 28.61 -17.87 12.32
N SER A 65 27.67 -18.03 11.38
CA SER A 65 27.13 -16.92 10.61
C SER A 65 25.67 -17.20 10.24
N LEU A 66 24.85 -16.16 10.20
CA LEU A 66 23.44 -16.28 9.78
C LEU A 66 23.25 -15.96 8.28
N LYS A 67 24.35 -15.79 7.53
CA LYS A 67 24.33 -15.50 6.08
C LYS A 67 23.63 -16.61 5.29
N HIS A 68 23.87 -17.86 5.65
CA HIS A 68 23.32 -19.03 4.95
C HIS A 68 21.80 -19.19 5.13
N GLN A 69 21.26 -18.67 6.24
CA GLN A 69 19.82 -18.63 6.47
C GLN A 69 19.13 -17.47 5.73
N ARG A 70 19.89 -16.46 5.29
CA ARG A 70 19.34 -15.34 4.52
C ARG A 70 19.05 -15.78 3.09
N LYS A 71 18.04 -15.14 2.51
CA LYS A 71 17.71 -15.31 1.11
C LYS A 71 18.84 -14.73 0.25
N TRP A 72 19.62 -15.62 -0.35
CA TRP A 72 20.78 -15.27 -1.17
C TRP A 72 20.42 -14.84 -2.60
N LYS A 73 19.25 -15.23 -3.10
CA LYS A 73 18.73 -14.77 -4.40
C LYS A 73 17.69 -13.67 -4.19
N SER A 74 17.90 -12.50 -4.78
CA SER A 74 16.82 -11.54 -4.98
C SER A 74 15.71 -12.22 -5.79
N ASP A 75 14.46 -12.00 -5.44
CA ASP A 75 13.36 -12.51 -6.25
C ASP A 75 13.46 -11.89 -7.64
N PRO A 76 13.69 -12.68 -8.71
CA PRO A 76 13.68 -12.17 -10.10
C PRO A 76 12.27 -11.71 -10.51
N TYR A 77 11.32 -11.95 -9.64
CA TYR A 77 9.92 -12.04 -9.91
C TYR A 77 9.20 -10.68 -9.72
N TYR A 78 9.82 -9.70 -9.06
CA TYR A 78 9.19 -8.40 -8.79
C TYR A 78 9.23 -7.45 -9.99
N THR A 79 8.67 -7.84 -11.14
CA THR A 79 8.53 -6.94 -12.29
C THR A 79 7.18 -6.22 -12.24
N LYS A 80 7.21 -4.89 -12.07
CA LYS A 80 5.99 -4.06 -12.09
C LYS A 80 5.38 -3.94 -13.50
N SER A 81 6.16 -4.20 -14.55
CA SER A 81 5.73 -4.11 -15.95
C SER A 81 4.54 -5.02 -16.26
N TRP A 82 3.70 -4.58 -17.19
CA TRP A 82 2.57 -5.34 -17.72
C TRP A 82 2.63 -5.37 -19.24
N TYR A 83 1.78 -6.20 -19.84
CA TYR A 83 1.68 -6.30 -21.30
C TYR A 83 1.25 -4.97 -21.92
N ASP A 84 2.02 -4.53 -22.91
CA ASP A 84 1.67 -3.38 -23.74
C ASP A 84 0.55 -3.75 -24.73
N ARG A 85 -0.71 -3.62 -24.30
CA ARG A 85 -1.86 -3.94 -25.15
C ARG A 85 -1.92 -3.03 -26.39
N GLY A 86 -1.87 -3.65 -27.56
CA GLY A 86 -1.99 -2.96 -28.85
C GLY A 86 -0.71 -2.25 -29.32
N ALA A 87 0.43 -2.49 -28.66
CA ALA A 87 1.71 -1.99 -29.15
C ALA A 87 2.08 -2.66 -30.47
N LYS A 88 2.37 -1.81 -31.46
CA LYS A 88 2.74 -2.19 -32.83
C LYS A 88 4.23 -1.91 -33.00
N ILE A 89 4.97 -2.85 -33.58
CA ILE A 89 6.41 -2.71 -33.80
C ILE A 89 6.68 -2.17 -35.20
N TYR A 90 6.28 -2.93 -36.22
CA TYR A 90 6.69 -2.69 -37.60
C TYR A 90 5.55 -2.97 -38.57
N GLN A 91 5.34 -2.07 -39.54
CA GLN A 91 4.38 -2.24 -40.61
C GLN A 91 5.09 -2.29 -41.96
N VAL A 92 4.69 -3.24 -42.80
CA VAL A 92 5.31 -3.48 -44.10
C VAL A 92 4.28 -3.24 -45.20
N ASP A 93 4.71 -2.69 -46.33
CA ASP A 93 3.83 -2.46 -47.50
C ASP A 93 3.65 -3.71 -48.38
N LYS A 94 4.55 -4.69 -48.26
CA LYS A 94 4.54 -5.92 -49.07
C LYS A 94 4.49 -7.17 -48.19
N TYR A 95 3.84 -8.22 -48.71
CA TYR A 95 3.68 -9.48 -47.99
C TYR A 95 5.03 -10.20 -47.81
N ARG A 96 5.32 -10.64 -46.59
CA ARG A 96 6.51 -11.42 -46.23
C ARG A 96 6.19 -12.92 -46.17
N LYS A 97 7.15 -13.77 -46.56
CA LYS A 97 7.02 -15.22 -46.45
C LYS A 97 6.94 -15.61 -44.97
N GLY A 98 5.98 -16.47 -44.61
CA GLY A 98 5.74 -16.87 -43.21
C GLY A 98 4.69 -16.02 -42.48
N ALA A 99 4.29 -14.87 -43.05
CA ALA A 99 3.25 -14.03 -42.46
C ALA A 99 1.85 -14.64 -42.62
N CYS A 100 0.93 -14.21 -41.76
CA CYS A 100 -0.49 -14.56 -41.83
C CYS A 100 -1.05 -14.32 -43.23
N LYS A 101 -1.65 -15.35 -43.84
CA LYS A 101 -2.16 -15.25 -45.22
C LYS A 101 -3.30 -14.24 -45.36
N ASN A 102 -4.01 -13.94 -44.26
CA ASN A 102 -5.16 -13.03 -44.24
C ASN A 102 -4.74 -11.56 -44.09
N CYS A 103 -4.08 -11.21 -42.98
CA CYS A 103 -3.74 -9.82 -42.64
C CYS A 103 -2.30 -9.42 -42.98
N GLY A 104 -1.37 -10.37 -43.10
CA GLY A 104 0.04 -10.08 -43.40
C GLY A 104 0.96 -9.79 -42.21
N ALA A 105 0.48 -9.89 -40.96
CA ALA A 105 1.32 -9.83 -39.76
C ALA A 105 2.11 -11.14 -39.56
N MET A 106 3.30 -11.06 -38.97
CA MET A 106 4.16 -12.22 -38.68
C MET A 106 3.89 -12.87 -37.32
N THR A 107 3.13 -12.22 -36.44
CA THR A 107 2.97 -12.65 -35.04
C THR A 107 2.06 -13.86 -34.84
N HIS A 108 1.19 -14.15 -35.82
CA HIS A 108 0.20 -15.22 -35.70
C HIS A 108 -0.09 -15.92 -37.04
N THR A 109 -0.75 -17.07 -36.95
CA THR A 109 -1.21 -17.84 -38.12
C THR A 109 -2.61 -17.43 -38.55
N THR A 110 -3.01 -17.77 -39.79
CA THR A 110 -4.33 -17.44 -40.35
C THR A 110 -5.51 -17.86 -39.47
N LYS A 111 -5.39 -18.98 -38.74
CA LYS A 111 -6.46 -19.48 -37.86
C LYS A 111 -6.67 -18.62 -36.61
N ARG A 112 -5.62 -17.94 -36.13
CA ARG A 112 -5.63 -17.08 -34.94
C ARG A 112 -5.61 -15.59 -35.30
N CYS A 113 -6.04 -15.26 -36.52
CA CYS A 113 -6.05 -13.90 -37.01
C CYS A 113 -7.20 -13.11 -36.38
N MET A 114 -6.89 -11.96 -35.76
CA MET A 114 -7.90 -11.06 -35.21
C MET A 114 -8.65 -10.28 -36.30
N GLU A 115 -8.03 -10.09 -37.48
CA GLU A 115 -8.68 -9.45 -38.62
C GLU A 115 -9.73 -10.35 -39.25
N ARG A 116 -10.83 -9.74 -39.71
CA ARG A 116 -11.92 -10.42 -40.42
C ARG A 116 -11.37 -11.29 -41.57
N PRO A 117 -11.78 -12.57 -41.71
CA PRO A 117 -11.37 -13.41 -42.83
C PRO A 117 -11.73 -12.77 -44.18
N ARG A 118 -10.71 -12.50 -45.00
CA ARG A 118 -10.87 -11.91 -46.34
C ARG A 118 -11.08 -13.03 -47.37
N LYS A 119 -11.85 -12.74 -48.43
CA LYS A 119 -12.00 -13.66 -49.59
C LYS A 119 -10.66 -13.88 -50.30
N LEU A 120 -9.93 -12.78 -50.52
CA LEU A 120 -8.55 -12.79 -51.00
C LEU A 120 -7.68 -12.13 -49.93
N GLY A 121 -6.85 -12.92 -49.27
CA GLY A 121 -5.99 -12.43 -48.19
C GLY A 121 -4.83 -11.56 -48.68
N ALA A 122 -4.11 -10.96 -47.74
CA ALA A 122 -2.93 -10.14 -47.99
C ALA A 122 -1.82 -10.89 -48.75
N LYS A 123 -1.76 -12.23 -48.65
CA LYS A 123 -0.78 -13.05 -49.39
C LYS A 123 -0.85 -12.86 -50.91
N TRP A 124 -2.05 -12.68 -51.46
CA TRP A 124 -2.26 -12.59 -52.91
C TRP A 124 -2.44 -11.14 -53.38
N THR A 125 -3.01 -10.28 -52.53
CA THR A 125 -3.32 -8.89 -52.90
C THR A 125 -2.24 -7.90 -52.48
N SER A 126 -1.40 -8.22 -51.48
CA SER A 126 -0.44 -7.30 -50.83
C SER A 126 -1.04 -5.95 -50.40
N LYS A 127 -2.37 -5.88 -50.23
CA LYS A 127 -3.09 -4.68 -49.80
C LYS A 127 -3.49 -4.81 -48.33
N ASN A 128 -3.49 -3.68 -47.62
CA ASN A 128 -3.92 -3.57 -46.22
C ASN A 128 -3.21 -4.57 -45.31
N ILE A 129 -1.88 -4.46 -45.22
CA ILE A 129 -1.04 -5.30 -44.36
C ILE A 129 -1.11 -4.77 -42.93
N ALA A 130 -1.44 -5.65 -42.00
CA ALA A 130 -1.48 -5.35 -40.59
C ALA A 130 -0.06 -5.19 -40.01
N PRO A 131 0.16 -4.25 -39.09
CA PRO A 131 1.42 -4.13 -38.35
C PRO A 131 1.67 -5.36 -37.47
N ASP A 132 2.94 -5.67 -37.24
CA ASP A 132 3.35 -6.71 -36.30
C ASP A 132 3.14 -6.26 -34.84
N GLU A 133 2.61 -7.16 -34.03
CA GLU A 133 2.36 -6.94 -32.59
C GLU A 133 3.63 -7.19 -31.76
N LYS A 134 3.76 -6.51 -30.63
CA LYS A 134 4.81 -6.79 -29.66
C LYS A 134 4.48 -8.04 -28.86
N ILE A 135 5.29 -9.09 -29.03
CA ILE A 135 5.17 -10.33 -28.25
C ILE A 135 6.05 -10.19 -27.02
N GLU A 136 5.45 -10.13 -25.85
CA GLU A 136 6.14 -10.06 -24.56
C GLU A 136 5.82 -11.30 -23.73
N THR A 137 6.81 -11.80 -23.01
CA THR A 137 6.64 -12.88 -22.04
C THR A 137 7.14 -12.39 -20.70
N PHE A 138 6.23 -12.27 -19.73
CA PHE A 138 6.57 -11.95 -18.35
C PHE A 138 6.36 -13.19 -17.50
N GLU A 139 7.35 -13.53 -16.69
CA GLU A 139 7.09 -14.43 -15.58
C GLU A 139 6.35 -13.62 -14.55
N LEU A 140 5.14 -14.09 -14.17
CA LEU A 140 4.33 -13.49 -13.12
C LEU A 140 4.01 -14.43 -11.91
N ASP A 141 3.75 -13.88 -10.71
CA ASP A 141 3.56 -14.56 -9.42
C ASP A 141 2.14 -15.05 -9.42
N TYR A 142 1.82 -15.87 -8.43
CA TYR A 142 0.44 -16.25 -8.20
C TYR A 142 -0.49 -15.04 -8.09
N ASP A 143 -0.12 -14.04 -7.28
CA ASP A 143 -0.93 -12.84 -7.05
C ASP A 143 -0.81 -11.86 -8.22
N GLY A 144 0.41 -11.63 -8.72
CA GLY A 144 0.66 -10.74 -9.87
C GLY A 144 -0.10 -11.13 -11.15
N LYS A 145 -0.34 -12.42 -11.38
CA LYS A 145 -1.17 -12.91 -12.51
C LYS A 145 -2.65 -12.62 -12.35
N ARG A 146 -3.15 -12.47 -11.12
CA ARG A 146 -4.58 -12.37 -10.79
C ARG A 146 -5.00 -10.98 -10.33
N ASP A 147 -4.05 -10.07 -10.16
CA ASP A 147 -4.35 -8.71 -9.72
C ASP A 147 -5.32 -8.01 -10.68
N ARG A 148 -6.55 -7.80 -10.19
CA ARG A 148 -7.62 -7.12 -10.93
C ARG A 148 -7.30 -5.65 -11.14
N LYS A 149 -6.63 -5.01 -10.18
CA LYS A 149 -6.48 -3.54 -10.14
C LYS A 149 -5.45 -3.02 -11.13
N LYS A 150 -4.68 -3.90 -11.77
CA LYS A 150 -3.64 -3.48 -12.71
C LYS A 150 -4.20 -2.78 -13.96
N PHE A 151 -5.34 -3.24 -14.48
CA PHE A 151 -6.00 -2.60 -15.63
C PHE A 151 -6.55 -1.21 -15.31
N LEU A 152 -7.06 -1.02 -14.09
CA LEU A 152 -7.74 0.20 -13.67
C LEU A 152 -6.76 1.38 -13.58
N LYS A 153 -5.52 1.13 -13.13
CA LYS A 153 -4.51 2.19 -12.99
C LYS A 153 -4.13 2.83 -14.32
N ASP A 154 -3.92 2.04 -15.37
CA ASP A 154 -3.56 2.57 -16.69
C ASP A 154 -4.71 3.43 -17.28
N GLN A 155 -5.96 3.00 -17.08
CA GLN A 155 -7.12 3.73 -17.57
C GLN A 155 -7.34 5.03 -16.79
N GLN A 156 -7.13 5.01 -15.47
CA GLN A 156 -7.17 6.19 -14.63
C GLN A 156 -6.05 7.18 -15.00
N LEU A 157 -4.83 6.69 -15.21
CA LEU A 157 -3.70 7.53 -15.61
C LEU A 157 -3.96 8.25 -16.92
N LYS A 158 -4.44 7.55 -17.96
CA LYS A 158 -4.82 8.18 -19.23
C LYS A 158 -5.91 9.24 -19.06
N LYS A 159 -6.93 8.97 -18.23
CA LYS A 159 -7.97 9.95 -17.93
C LYS A 159 -7.42 11.17 -17.19
N LEU A 160 -6.45 10.99 -16.30
CA LEU A 160 -5.78 12.10 -15.61
C LEU A 160 -4.89 12.90 -16.56
N GLU A 161 -4.17 12.26 -17.48
CA GLU A 161 -3.38 12.92 -18.52
C GLU A 161 -4.28 13.72 -19.49
N GLU A 162 -5.40 13.14 -19.92
CA GLU A 162 -6.41 13.80 -20.76
C GLU A 162 -7.04 15.01 -20.02
N LYS A 163 -7.33 14.86 -18.72
CA LYS A 163 -7.82 15.95 -17.86
C LYS A 163 -6.77 17.03 -17.63
N GLY A 164 -5.52 16.69 -17.35
CA GLY A 164 -4.44 17.67 -17.16
C GLY A 164 -4.16 18.46 -18.45
N ASN A 165 -4.31 17.83 -19.61
CA ASN A 165 -4.12 18.51 -20.89
C ASN A 165 -5.32 19.41 -21.27
N THR A 166 -6.52 19.12 -20.75
CA THR A 166 -7.71 19.98 -20.88
C THR A 166 -7.79 21.06 -19.80
N GLN A 167 -7.25 20.82 -18.60
CA GLN A 167 -7.16 21.79 -17.49
C GLN A 167 -6.08 22.84 -17.69
N ASN A 168 -5.18 22.67 -18.67
CA ASN A 168 -4.36 23.78 -19.19
C ASN A 168 -5.18 24.78 -20.05
N VAL A 169 -6.47 24.49 -20.32
CA VAL A 169 -7.42 25.39 -20.99
C VAL A 169 -8.57 25.82 -20.07
N GLU A 170 -8.92 25.03 -19.05
CA GLU A 170 -9.89 25.45 -18.02
C GLU A 170 -9.38 25.14 -16.61
N GLU A 171 -9.06 26.22 -15.91
CA GLU A 171 -8.78 26.30 -14.49
C GLU A 171 -9.81 25.51 -13.66
N VAL A 172 -9.28 24.68 -12.75
CA VAL A 172 -9.90 24.15 -11.52
C VAL A 172 -11.12 23.23 -11.72
N VAL A 173 -10.85 21.92 -11.69
CA VAL A 173 -11.76 20.94 -11.08
C VAL A 173 -10.91 19.99 -10.25
N SER A 174 -10.74 20.33 -8.97
CA SER A 174 -10.25 19.45 -7.90
C SER A 174 -11.39 18.55 -7.47
N ASP A 175 -11.21 17.22 -7.45
CA ASP A 175 -12.02 16.30 -6.64
C ASP A 175 -11.21 15.02 -6.33
N ASP A 176 -10.80 14.94 -5.07
CA ASP A 176 -10.86 13.82 -4.10
C ASP A 176 -10.22 12.45 -4.41
N GLU A 177 -9.04 12.21 -3.83
CA GLU A 177 -8.82 11.27 -2.71
C GLU A 177 -7.31 10.98 -2.56
N ASP A 178 -6.65 11.76 -1.71
CA ASP A 178 -5.48 11.40 -0.90
C ASP A 178 -5.25 12.60 0.02
N ASN A 179 -6.13 12.78 1.02
CA ASN A 179 -5.97 13.87 1.94
C ASN A 179 -6.55 13.53 3.32
N GLU A 180 -5.95 12.50 3.92
CA GLU A 180 -6.05 12.35 5.38
C GLU A 180 -5.55 13.63 6.08
N GLU A 181 -4.65 14.40 5.46
CA GLU A 181 -4.13 15.64 6.03
C GLU A 181 -5.14 16.81 5.97
N THR A 182 -5.95 17.01 4.92
CA THR A 182 -6.96 18.09 4.91
C THR A 182 -8.15 17.80 5.77
N LEU A 183 -8.61 16.54 5.84
CA LEU A 183 -9.68 16.17 6.77
C LEU A 183 -9.24 16.39 8.23
N VAL A 184 -7.98 16.16 8.54
CA VAL A 184 -7.41 16.46 9.87
C VAL A 184 -7.32 17.97 10.11
N LEU A 185 -6.86 18.76 9.13
CA LEU A 185 -6.77 20.22 9.26
C LEU A 185 -8.16 20.89 9.43
N GLU A 186 -9.15 20.42 8.68
CA GLU A 186 -10.53 20.91 8.79
C GLU A 186 -11.14 20.54 10.16
N ALA A 187 -10.90 19.30 10.64
CA ALA A 187 -11.32 18.85 11.97
C ALA A 187 -10.65 19.64 13.11
N LEU A 188 -9.36 19.97 12.98
CA LEU A 188 -8.63 20.79 13.96
C LEU A 188 -9.18 22.22 14.01
N SER A 189 -9.54 22.81 12.87
CA SER A 189 -10.17 24.14 12.83
C SER A 189 -11.55 24.16 13.52
N HIS A 190 -12.34 23.10 13.35
CA HIS A 190 -13.63 22.93 14.04
C HIS A 190 -13.45 22.73 15.55
N ILE A 191 -12.44 21.99 16.00
CA ILE A 191 -12.13 21.84 17.44
C ILE A 191 -11.73 23.19 18.05
N GLN A 192 -10.96 24.01 17.34
CA GLN A 192 -10.50 25.31 17.81
C GLN A 192 -11.65 26.32 17.92
N THR A 193 -12.62 26.31 17.00
CA THR A 193 -13.81 27.16 17.10
C THR A 193 -14.76 26.72 18.22
N LEU A 194 -14.94 25.40 18.41
CA LEU A 194 -15.77 24.86 19.50
C LEU A 194 -15.22 25.16 20.89
N THR A 195 -13.89 25.08 21.07
CA THR A 195 -13.23 25.43 22.33
C THR A 195 -13.37 26.92 22.66
N LEU A 196 -13.26 27.81 21.66
CA LEU A 196 -13.51 29.25 21.84
C LEU A 196 -14.98 29.54 22.18
N LEU A 197 -15.92 28.84 21.55
CA LEU A 197 -17.35 29.00 21.86
C LEU A 197 -17.64 28.55 23.30
N HIS A 198 -17.07 27.43 23.74
CA HIS A 198 -17.20 26.93 25.10
C HIS A 198 -16.59 27.90 26.13
N TYR A 199 -15.42 28.48 25.84
CA TYR A 199 -14.84 29.50 26.71
C TYR A 199 -15.71 30.76 26.80
N ARG A 200 -16.31 31.21 25.70
CA ARG A 200 -17.25 32.35 25.70
C ARG A 200 -18.53 32.05 26.46
N THR A 201 -19.11 30.86 26.33
CA THR A 201 -20.35 30.51 27.04
C THR A 201 -20.10 30.32 28.53
N THR A 202 -19.00 29.68 28.92
CA THR A 202 -18.62 29.56 30.34
C THR A 202 -18.28 30.92 30.96
N TRP A 203 -17.63 31.83 30.23
CA TRP A 203 -17.39 33.20 30.67
C TRP A 203 -18.68 34.00 30.84
N MET A 204 -19.59 33.93 29.86
CA MET A 204 -20.92 34.57 29.95
C MET A 204 -21.75 34.00 31.10
N LEU A 205 -21.76 32.67 31.29
CA LEU A 205 -22.44 32.03 32.41
C LEU A 205 -21.81 32.44 33.74
N SER A 206 -20.48 32.56 33.84
CA SER A 206 -19.80 33.06 35.03
C SER A 206 -20.18 34.51 35.35
N ILE A 207 -20.29 35.38 34.33
CA ILE A 207 -20.77 36.75 34.48
C ILE A 207 -22.23 36.79 34.90
N MET A 208 -23.09 35.97 34.31
CA MET A 208 -24.51 35.90 34.68
C MET A 208 -24.68 35.38 36.11
N VAL A 209 -23.89 34.40 36.54
CA VAL A 209 -23.87 33.91 37.92
C VAL A 209 -23.38 35.00 38.88
N ARG A 210 -22.38 35.80 38.52
CA ARG A 210 -21.93 36.96 39.32
C ARG A 210 -22.99 38.07 39.39
N LEU A 211 -23.63 38.41 38.27
CA LEU A 211 -24.72 39.40 38.22
C LEU A 211 -25.94 38.97 39.04
N VAL A 212 -26.29 37.68 39.03
CA VAL A 212 -27.41 37.14 39.80
C VAL A 212 -27.10 37.10 41.31
N LEU A 213 -25.83 36.98 41.70
CA LEU A 213 -25.42 36.95 43.12
C LEU A 213 -25.13 38.34 43.71
N GLU A 214 -24.90 39.38 42.89
CA GLU A 214 -24.50 40.72 43.37
C GLU A 214 -25.53 41.84 43.14
N LEU A 215 -26.74 41.55 42.64
CA LEU A 215 -27.82 42.54 42.54
C LEU A 215 -28.89 42.33 43.61
N PRO A 216 -28.94 43.17 44.66
CA PRO A 216 -30.16 43.35 45.42
C PRO A 216 -31.05 44.26 44.59
N LEU A 217 -32.23 43.81 44.16
CA LEU A 217 -33.47 44.59 44.20
C LEU A 217 -34.66 43.81 43.61
N ARG A 218 -35.65 43.69 44.48
CA ARG A 218 -37.00 43.15 44.31
C ARG A 218 -37.87 44.18 43.57
N VAL A 219 -38.37 43.89 42.37
CA VAL A 219 -39.68 44.38 41.90
C VAL A 219 -40.27 43.58 40.73
N HIS A 220 -41.58 43.40 40.82
CA HIS A 220 -42.53 42.76 39.91
C HIS A 220 -42.33 43.06 38.43
N TRP A 221 -42.24 42.00 37.62
CA TRP A 221 -42.76 41.96 36.25
C TRP A 221 -43.50 40.64 36.03
N THR A 222 -44.77 40.61 36.41
CA THR A 222 -45.74 39.68 35.81
C THR A 222 -46.13 40.26 34.45
N SER A 223 -45.50 39.78 33.38
CA SER A 223 -46.06 39.70 32.00
C SER A 223 -44.94 39.43 30.99
N ALA A 224 -44.61 38.15 30.78
CA ALA A 224 -44.07 37.62 29.51
C ALA A 224 -43.90 36.10 29.62
N ALA A 225 -44.94 35.40 30.06
CA ALA A 225 -45.00 33.94 30.05
C ALA A 225 -46.04 33.46 29.04
N ILE A 226 -45.96 33.94 27.79
CA ILE A 226 -46.68 33.37 26.64
C ILE A 226 -45.81 33.54 25.39
N GLN A 227 -44.65 32.86 25.33
CA GLN A 227 -43.94 32.62 24.07
C GLN A 227 -42.91 31.49 24.11
N TYR A 228 -43.14 30.44 24.93
CA TYR A 228 -42.27 29.25 24.99
C TYR A 228 -43.01 27.94 24.68
N GLY A 229 -44.10 28.02 23.90
CA GLY A 229 -44.92 26.86 23.52
C GLY A 229 -44.47 26.10 22.28
N THR A 230 -43.52 26.61 21.50
CA THR A 230 -43.08 26.03 20.21
C THR A 230 -41.66 25.46 20.23
N GLU A 231 -40.88 25.72 21.28
CA GLU A 231 -39.47 25.26 21.37
C GLU A 231 -39.32 23.79 21.81
N LEU A 232 -40.31 23.23 22.52
CA LEU A 232 -40.29 21.82 22.93
C LEU A 232 -40.43 20.84 21.75
N SER A 233 -41.10 21.23 20.66
CA SER A 233 -41.21 20.39 19.47
C SER A 233 -39.90 20.42 18.66
N LEU A 234 -39.24 21.56 18.56
CA LEU A 234 -37.98 21.72 17.83
C LEU A 234 -36.81 21.03 18.53
N VAL A 235 -36.70 21.12 19.85
CA VAL A 235 -35.66 20.40 20.60
C VAL A 235 -35.89 18.89 20.56
N SER A 236 -37.14 18.43 20.59
CA SER A 236 -37.48 17.01 20.44
C SER A 236 -37.15 16.51 19.03
N LEU A 237 -37.49 17.29 18.00
CA LEU A 237 -37.15 17.00 16.60
C LEU A 237 -35.62 17.02 16.35
N ALA A 238 -34.89 17.96 16.93
CA ALA A 238 -33.43 18.01 16.83
C ALA A 238 -32.79 16.78 17.49
N LYS A 239 -33.33 16.32 18.63
CA LYS A 239 -32.83 15.14 19.34
C LYS A 239 -33.14 13.84 18.61
N THR A 240 -34.30 13.74 17.94
CA THR A 240 -34.62 12.58 17.09
C THR A 240 -33.77 12.58 15.83
N LEU A 241 -33.56 13.72 15.17
CA LEU A 241 -32.67 13.85 14.01
C LEU A 241 -31.23 13.50 14.36
N PHE A 242 -30.71 13.98 15.49
CA PHE A 242 -29.36 13.66 15.95
C PHE A 242 -29.18 12.16 16.20
N ASN A 243 -30.14 11.50 16.86
CA ASN A 243 -30.12 10.05 17.05
C ASN A 243 -30.21 9.27 15.73
N LEU A 244 -30.95 9.78 14.75
CA LEU A 244 -31.08 9.18 13.43
C LEU A 244 -29.77 9.30 12.63
N VAL A 245 -29.07 10.43 12.72
CA VAL A 245 -27.72 10.63 12.15
C VAL A 245 -26.71 9.67 12.79
N ILE A 246 -26.74 9.50 14.12
CA ILE A 246 -25.87 8.53 14.82
C ILE A 246 -26.16 7.10 14.35
N LEU A 247 -27.43 6.72 14.18
CA LEU A 247 -27.81 5.41 13.66
C LEU A 247 -27.32 5.18 12.23
N LEU A 248 -27.44 6.18 11.35
CA LEU A 248 -26.95 6.10 9.97
C LEU A 248 -25.42 5.98 9.91
N LEU A 249 -24.68 6.72 10.75
CA LEU A 249 -23.22 6.61 10.85
C LEU A 249 -22.81 5.22 11.38
N LYS A 250 -23.52 4.68 12.36
CA LYS A 250 -23.26 3.34 12.90
C LYS A 250 -23.56 2.23 11.90
N ASN A 251 -24.60 2.40 11.08
CA ASN A 251 -24.90 1.48 9.99
C ASN A 251 -23.84 1.55 8.88
N ARG A 252 -23.36 2.75 8.53
CA ARG A 252 -22.26 2.94 7.57
C ARG A 252 -20.96 2.30 8.06
N TYR A 253 -20.64 2.44 9.34
CA TYR A 253 -19.49 1.77 9.97
C TYR A 253 -19.60 0.23 9.94
N ASN A 254 -20.79 -0.31 10.20
CA ASN A 254 -21.03 -1.76 10.13
C ASN A 254 -20.95 -2.30 8.69
N ILE A 255 -21.45 -1.56 7.69
CA ILE A 255 -21.35 -1.94 6.27
C ILE A 255 -19.89 -1.95 5.80
N VAL A 256 -19.07 -0.97 6.23
CA VAL A 256 -17.64 -0.92 5.90
C VAL A 256 -16.86 -2.08 6.53
N ASN A 257 -17.25 -2.55 7.73
CA ASN A 257 -16.56 -3.63 8.42
C ASN A 257 -17.02 -5.05 8.06
N GLN A 258 -18.22 -5.23 7.47
CA GLN A 258 -18.67 -6.54 6.96
C GLN A 258 -17.98 -6.96 5.65
N GLY A 259 -17.23 -6.07 5.00
CA GLY A 259 -16.39 -6.40 3.83
C GLY A 259 -14.95 -6.78 4.16
N ARG A 260 -14.61 -6.94 5.45
CA ARG A 260 -13.23 -7.16 5.93
C ARG A 260 -13.05 -8.41 6.80
N SER A 261 -13.90 -9.43 6.63
CA SER A 261 -13.70 -10.81 7.11
C SER A 261 -13.52 -11.77 5.95
#